data_AF-A0A7M3YMB4-F1
#
_entry.id   AF-A0A7M3YMB4-F1
#
_cell.length_a   1.000
_cell.length_b   1.000
_cell.length_c   1.000
_cell.angle_alpha   90.00
_cell.angle_beta   90.00
_cell.angle_gamma   90.00
#
_symmetry.space_group_name_H-M   'P 1'
#
loop_
_entity.id
_entity.type
_entity.pdbx_description
1 polymer ?
#
loop_
_entity_poly.entity_id
_entity_poly.type
_entity_poly.pdbx_seq_one_letter_code
_entity_poly.pdbx_strand_id
1 'polypeptide(L)'
;MLSKRNTEATYRFATVKFRFSKRHKGSGTLERMSPMTDGGFFSPEDASKEVERLVRPSRPVLWNPSNEYKFELTIPPTVYPPREDTDLMATRLISFGPGRGRKLLEIGCGSGALCLLAASLGWNVSACDINPFSVAATKGNLESYNLQGKIKEGGVSPEKFPFEGNFDLIIWNLPYIPVSEIKDVLGPMEEAALIDTDEEGLGNRLISCIVSNQLLAPNGRILILSRENVTFNNKIFAIRKWDKFDFEDGEKIAIFCLWRPFENAISEYVKSTGSTNDDLMKYSGIGSHISTSRQHSGRGRRNREWFSIESSYAGSWIVSEGEDFNPGMLQLSGGLAVLNSINDQRLKLKWPNDIILDGKKLCGILVEGKTLNNETKVIIGIGINLKNGENFDKFKIASLDELTEITHEELDVRLNRELSSLLEEKQDLPPINLEIIREHVMSFMSNSGKPKYDGVIYKKFGLNERGELLLGDKIIDDGEDVEWI
;
A
#
# COMPACT_ATOMS: atom_id res chain seq x y z
N MET A 1 -35.34 -26.29 18.92
CA MET A 1 -35.06 -25.43 20.09
C MET A 1 -33.69 -25.79 20.62
N LEU A 2 -32.63 -25.19 20.08
CA LEU A 2 -31.25 -25.24 20.58
C LEU A 2 -30.52 -24.06 19.95
N SER A 3 -30.21 -23.08 20.79
CA SER A 3 -29.74 -21.74 20.45
C SER A 3 -28.27 -21.73 20.04
N LYS A 4 -27.97 -21.13 18.89
CA LYS A 4 -26.62 -20.69 18.51
C LYS A 4 -26.14 -19.62 19.50
N ARG A 5 -25.00 -19.83 20.14
CA ARG A 5 -24.26 -18.79 20.87
C ARG A 5 -23.37 -18.06 19.87
N ASN A 6 -23.72 -16.81 19.56
CA ASN A 6 -22.80 -15.83 19.01
C ASN A 6 -21.80 -15.44 20.10
N THR A 7 -20.51 -15.57 19.83
CA THR A 7 -19.45 -14.92 20.60
C THR A 7 -18.88 -13.79 19.76
N GLU A 8 -19.46 -12.60 19.91
CA GLU A 8 -18.81 -11.34 19.56
C GLU A 8 -17.72 -11.08 20.60
N ALA A 9 -16.45 -11.20 20.22
CA ALA A 9 -15.33 -10.74 21.03
C ALA A 9 -15.12 -9.24 20.78
N THR A 10 -15.78 -8.41 21.58
CA THR A 10 -15.55 -6.96 21.59
C THR A 10 -14.22 -6.68 22.31
N TYR A 11 -13.15 -6.42 21.56
CA TYR A 11 -11.89 -5.93 22.13
C TYR A 11 -12.09 -4.48 22.63
N ARG A 12 -12.20 -4.31 23.95
CA ARG A 12 -12.15 -2.99 24.60
C ARG A 12 -10.69 -2.56 24.74
N PHE A 13 -10.29 -1.53 23.99
CA PHE A 13 -9.02 -0.86 24.18
C PHE A 13 -9.00 -0.13 25.54
N ALA A 14 -8.09 -0.52 26.43
CA ALA A 14 -7.81 0.23 27.64
C ALA A 14 -6.79 1.33 27.31
N THR A 15 -7.22 2.59 27.36
CA THR A 15 -6.36 3.77 27.18
C THR A 15 -5.43 3.91 28.39
N VAL A 16 -4.16 3.51 28.25
CA VAL A 16 -3.13 3.80 29.25
C VAL A 16 -2.55 5.18 28.96
N LYS A 17 -2.80 6.15 29.85
CA LYS A 17 -2.19 7.48 29.81
C LYS A 17 -0.72 7.39 30.24
N PHE A 18 0.22 7.62 29.33
CA PHE A 18 1.63 7.83 29.65
C PHE A 18 1.95 9.32 29.80
N ARG A 19 2.85 9.65 30.74
CA ARG A 19 3.32 11.01 31.02
C ARG A 19 4.54 11.32 30.14
N PHE A 20 4.44 12.36 29.33
CA PHE A 20 5.50 12.85 28.43
C PHE A 20 6.62 13.60 29.17
N SER A 21 7.86 13.42 28.72
CA SER A 21 8.92 14.40 28.94
C SER A 21 8.88 15.46 27.83
N LYS A 22 8.56 16.70 28.19
CA LYS A 22 8.48 17.85 27.28
C LYS A 22 9.82 18.07 26.53
N ARG A 23 9.80 18.13 25.19
CA ARG A 23 10.82 18.88 24.43
C ARG A 23 10.61 20.38 24.67
N HIS A 24 11.62 21.08 25.17
CA HIS A 24 11.59 22.53 25.37
C HIS A 24 11.62 23.25 24.02
N LYS A 25 10.53 23.96 23.67
CA LYS A 25 10.56 25.00 22.62
C LYS A 25 11.01 26.31 23.28
N GLY A 26 12.25 26.71 23.04
CA GLY A 26 12.71 28.07 23.32
C GLY A 26 12.01 29.06 22.38
N SER A 27 11.42 30.11 22.92
CA SER A 27 10.81 31.21 22.18
C SER A 27 11.90 32.12 21.62
N GLY A 28 12.14 32.07 20.30
CA GLY A 28 13.02 32.99 19.57
C GLY A 28 12.35 33.46 18.29
N THR A 29 12.32 34.77 18.10
CA THR A 29 11.73 35.51 16.97
C THR A 29 12.25 35.04 15.59
N LEU A 30 11.36 35.01 14.60
CA LEU A 30 11.62 34.72 13.19
C LEU A 30 12.60 35.72 12.58
N GLU A 31 13.89 35.38 12.50
CA GLU A 31 14.81 35.98 11.54
C GLU A 31 14.87 35.13 10.26
N ARG A 32 14.76 35.77 9.11
CA ARG A 32 14.87 35.15 7.78
C ARG A 32 16.26 34.55 7.62
N MET A 33 16.34 33.25 7.38
CA MET A 33 17.60 32.57 7.05
C MET A 33 18.06 32.92 5.63
N SER A 34 19.35 33.22 5.52
CA SER A 34 20.12 33.46 4.29
C SER A 34 20.35 32.17 3.48
N PRO A 35 20.72 32.25 2.18
CA PRO A 35 20.90 31.08 1.32
C PRO A 35 22.13 30.25 1.71
N MET A 36 22.03 28.95 1.41
CA MET A 36 23.01 27.88 1.59
C MET A 36 24.46 28.31 1.31
N THR A 37 25.34 28.10 2.29
CA THR A 37 26.79 28.19 2.13
C THR A 37 27.39 26.79 2.00
N ASP A 38 28.43 26.70 1.16
CA ASP A 38 29.30 25.56 0.73
C ASP A 38 29.92 24.63 1.81
N GLY A 39 29.38 24.57 3.03
CA GLY A 39 29.78 23.64 4.08
C GLY A 39 28.77 22.51 4.22
N GLY A 40 29.22 21.25 4.16
CA GLY A 40 28.36 20.07 4.29
C GLY A 40 27.50 20.05 5.56
N PHE A 41 26.48 19.18 5.58
CA PHE A 41 25.43 19.09 6.60
C PHE A 41 25.92 18.87 8.05
N PHE A 42 27.18 18.43 8.21
CA PHE A 42 27.80 18.15 9.50
C PHE A 42 29.08 18.97 9.67
N SER A 43 29.29 19.50 10.88
CA SER A 43 30.55 20.15 11.24
C SER A 43 31.57 19.13 11.80
N PRO A 44 32.88 19.42 11.74
CA PRO A 44 33.89 18.63 12.45
C PRO A 44 33.61 18.48 13.96
N GLU A 45 32.95 19.47 14.57
CA GLU A 45 32.51 19.44 15.96
C GLU A 45 31.41 18.38 16.21
N ASP A 46 30.52 18.12 15.25
CA ASP A 46 29.48 17.10 15.38
C ASP A 46 30.05 15.69 15.31
N ALA A 47 31.01 15.46 14.40
CA ALA A 47 31.77 14.21 14.36
C ALA A 47 32.57 14.00 15.67
N SER A 48 33.15 15.06 16.24
CA SER A 48 33.88 14.99 17.51
C SER A 48 32.96 14.63 18.69
N LYS A 49 31.76 15.21 18.77
CA LYS A 49 30.75 14.87 19.78
C LYS A 49 30.24 13.43 19.64
N GLU A 50 30.13 12.92 18.41
CA GLU A 50 29.77 11.52 18.16
C GLU A 50 30.86 10.57 18.69
N VAL A 51 32.13 10.87 18.43
CA VAL A 51 33.27 10.11 18.98
C VAL A 51 33.26 10.11 20.52
N GLU A 52 32.98 11.25 21.17
CA GLU A 52 32.85 11.31 22.63
C GLU A 52 31.69 10.46 23.17
N ARG A 53 30.62 10.27 22.40
CA ARG A 53 29.49 9.40 22.79
C ARG A 53 29.82 7.93 22.68
N LEU A 54 30.65 7.52 21.73
CA LEU A 54 31.09 6.12 21.59
C LEU A 54 31.79 5.58 22.84
N VAL A 55 32.40 6.46 23.64
CA VAL A 55 33.10 6.09 24.88
C VAL A 55 32.13 5.89 26.06
N ARG A 56 30.84 6.27 25.92
CA ARG A 56 29.85 6.09 27.00
C ARG A 56 29.47 4.61 27.14
N PRO A 57 29.12 4.16 28.36
CA PRO A 57 28.67 2.79 28.56
C PRO A 57 27.34 2.54 27.85
N SER A 58 27.17 1.33 27.30
CA SER A 58 25.87 0.83 26.86
C SER A 58 24.90 0.80 28.03
N ARG A 59 23.61 0.98 27.74
CA ARG A 59 22.54 1.00 28.76
C ARG A 59 21.56 -0.17 28.57
N PRO A 60 21.07 -0.79 29.65
CA PRO A 60 19.97 -1.72 29.57
C PRO A 60 18.67 -0.95 29.29
N VAL A 61 17.85 -1.47 28.38
CA VAL A 61 16.51 -0.95 28.06
C VAL A 61 15.54 -2.11 28.09
N LEU A 62 14.52 -1.99 28.94
CA LEU A 62 13.43 -2.95 28.98
C LEU A 62 12.37 -2.59 27.94
N TRP A 63 12.13 -3.50 27.00
CA TRP A 63 11.14 -3.37 25.94
C TRP A 63 10.07 -4.46 26.07
N ASN A 64 8.80 -4.05 25.94
CA ASN A 64 7.64 -4.93 26.14
C ASN A 64 6.66 -4.72 24.96
N PRO A 65 6.85 -5.39 23.81
CA PRO A 65 5.99 -5.20 22.64
C PRO A 65 4.56 -5.73 22.85
N SER A 66 4.35 -6.59 23.85
CA SER A 66 3.02 -7.06 24.27
C SER A 66 3.07 -7.56 25.70
N ASN A 67 1.94 -8.04 26.22
CA ASN A 67 1.89 -8.70 27.53
C ASN A 67 2.63 -10.04 27.58
N GLU A 68 2.87 -10.67 26.43
CA GLU A 68 3.49 -12.00 26.33
C GLU A 68 5.01 -11.95 26.11
N TYR A 69 5.51 -10.83 25.58
CA TYR A 69 6.90 -10.68 25.18
C TYR A 69 7.57 -9.55 25.94
N LYS A 70 8.72 -9.85 26.52
CA LYS A 70 9.51 -8.92 27.33
C LYS A 70 11.00 -9.17 27.10
N PHE A 71 11.71 -8.13 26.74
CA PHE A 71 13.14 -8.19 26.43
C PHE A 71 13.90 -7.06 27.15
N GLU A 72 14.95 -7.42 27.87
CA GLU A 72 16.00 -6.50 28.27
C GLU A 72 17.07 -6.46 27.18
N LEU A 73 17.26 -5.28 26.56
CA LEU A 73 18.20 -5.02 25.48
C LEU A 73 19.39 -4.23 26.00
N THR A 74 20.60 -4.61 25.61
CA THR A 74 21.79 -3.79 25.81
C THR A 74 21.98 -2.88 24.59
N ILE A 75 21.87 -1.57 24.81
CA ILE A 75 21.86 -0.58 23.71
C ILE A 75 23.10 0.32 23.81
N PRO A 76 23.97 0.34 22.78
CA PRO A 76 25.08 1.28 22.70
C PRO A 76 24.60 2.74 22.62
N PRO A 77 25.44 3.72 23.00
CA PRO A 77 25.05 5.13 23.06
C PRO A 77 24.54 5.75 21.75
N THR A 78 25.01 5.26 20.60
CA THR A 78 24.69 5.78 19.25
C THR A 78 23.67 4.91 18.51
N VAL A 79 23.06 3.93 19.19
CA VAL A 79 22.08 3.02 18.59
C VAL A 79 20.68 3.42 19.04
N TYR A 80 19.77 3.54 18.06
CA TYR A 80 18.40 3.92 18.31
C TYR A 80 17.66 2.85 19.14
N PRO A 81 17.07 3.21 20.30
CA PRO A 81 16.31 2.29 21.12
C PRO A 81 14.92 2.02 20.53
N PRO A 82 14.24 0.92 20.89
CA PRO A 82 12.86 0.71 20.49
C PRO A 82 11.95 1.82 21.04
N ARG A 83 11.01 2.28 20.20
CA ARG A 83 10.03 3.34 20.48
C ARG A 83 8.64 2.94 19.97
N GLU A 84 7.70 3.88 19.96
CA GLU A 84 6.32 3.70 19.52
C GLU A 84 6.21 3.16 18.07
N ASP A 85 7.13 3.57 17.19
CA ASP A 85 7.25 3.03 15.83
C ASP A 85 7.62 1.54 15.80
N THR A 86 8.52 1.14 16.69
CA THR A 86 8.98 -0.23 16.87
C THR A 86 7.85 -1.10 17.46
N ASP A 87 7.07 -0.55 18.39
CA ASP A 87 5.89 -1.21 18.95
C ASP A 87 4.80 -1.45 17.89
N LEU A 88 4.59 -0.48 17.00
CA LEU A 88 3.66 -0.61 15.88
C LEU A 88 4.09 -1.76 14.94
N MET A 89 5.37 -1.82 14.58
CA MET A 89 5.91 -2.90 13.73
C MET A 89 5.84 -4.27 14.44
N ALA A 90 6.17 -4.31 15.74
CA ALA A 90 6.10 -5.53 16.54
C ALA A 90 4.68 -6.12 16.60
N THR A 91 3.67 -5.25 16.73
CA THR A 91 2.25 -5.67 16.71
C THR A 91 1.91 -6.41 15.41
N ARG A 92 2.35 -5.87 14.26
CA ARG A 92 2.12 -6.52 12.96
C ARG A 92 2.93 -7.79 12.81
N LEU A 93 4.21 -7.79 13.21
CA LEU A 93 5.06 -8.98 13.19
C LEU A 93 4.45 -10.15 14.00
N ILE A 94 3.90 -9.88 15.19
CA ILE A 94 3.19 -10.88 16.00
C ILE A 94 1.95 -11.41 15.26
N SER A 95 1.22 -10.56 14.54
CA SER A 95 0.00 -10.96 13.83
C SER A 95 0.24 -11.95 12.67
N PHE A 96 1.47 -12.03 12.14
CA PHE A 96 1.87 -13.08 11.17
C PHE A 96 1.98 -14.48 11.79
N GLY A 97 1.89 -14.58 13.13
CA GLY A 97 2.03 -15.81 13.87
C GLY A 97 3.45 -16.40 13.86
N PRO A 98 3.60 -17.67 14.27
CA PRO A 98 4.91 -18.32 14.34
C PRO A 98 5.63 -18.32 12.98
N GLY A 99 6.93 -18.00 13.00
CA GLY A 99 7.77 -18.00 11.81
C GLY A 99 7.91 -19.39 11.19
N ARG A 100 8.00 -20.44 12.01
CA ARG A 100 8.18 -21.85 11.58
C ARG A 100 9.34 -22.02 10.58
N GLY A 101 10.42 -21.28 10.78
CA GLY A 101 11.59 -21.28 9.89
C GLY A 101 11.43 -20.46 8.61
N ARG A 102 10.31 -19.74 8.41
CA ARG A 102 10.20 -18.70 7.38
C ARG A 102 11.31 -17.67 7.56
N LYS A 103 11.79 -17.12 6.44
CA LYS A 103 12.92 -16.20 6.38
C LYS A 103 12.44 -14.76 6.52
N LEU A 104 12.99 -14.06 7.51
CA LEU A 104 12.79 -12.64 7.70
C LEU A 104 14.06 -11.87 7.36
N LEU A 105 13.92 -10.76 6.66
CA LEU A 105 14.97 -9.76 6.46
C LEU A 105 14.55 -8.45 7.12
N GLU A 106 15.34 -7.98 8.09
CA GLU A 106 15.20 -6.63 8.64
C GLU A 106 16.30 -5.71 8.07
N ILE A 107 15.88 -4.55 7.58
CA ILE A 107 16.79 -3.49 7.12
C ILE A 107 16.79 -2.40 8.18
N GLY A 108 17.97 -1.94 8.58
CA GLY A 108 18.14 -0.97 9.66
C GLY A 108 17.81 -1.57 11.03
N CYS A 109 18.46 -2.69 11.38
CA CYS A 109 18.11 -3.45 12.59
C CYS A 109 18.31 -2.71 13.93
N GLY A 110 19.11 -1.63 13.97
CA GLY A 110 19.26 -0.79 15.15
C GLY A 110 19.65 -1.58 16.40
N SER A 111 18.82 -1.49 17.45
CA SER A 111 19.03 -2.25 18.70
C SER A 111 18.81 -3.76 18.59
N GLY A 112 18.25 -4.23 17.48
CA GLY A 112 17.90 -5.64 17.27
C GLY A 112 16.59 -6.07 17.93
N ALA A 113 15.75 -5.12 18.35
CA ALA A 113 14.49 -5.40 19.03
C ALA A 113 13.55 -6.28 18.18
N LEU A 114 13.31 -5.91 16.91
CA LEU A 114 12.44 -6.67 16.01
C LEU A 114 13.09 -7.98 15.57
N CYS A 115 14.40 -8.00 15.28
CA CYS A 115 15.19 -9.23 15.11
C CYS A 115 14.97 -10.23 16.25
N LEU A 116 15.07 -9.77 17.49
CA LEU A 116 14.94 -10.61 18.68
C LEU A 116 13.51 -11.15 18.82
N LEU A 117 12.51 -10.30 18.64
CA LEU A 117 11.10 -10.70 18.63
C LEU A 117 10.84 -11.74 17.52
N ALA A 118 11.29 -11.48 16.29
CA ALA A 118 11.15 -12.39 15.16
C ALA A 118 11.81 -13.76 15.44
N ALA A 119 13.05 -13.76 15.93
CA ALA A 119 13.75 -15.00 16.27
C ALA A 119 13.01 -15.77 17.39
N SER A 120 12.49 -15.07 18.41
CA SER A 120 11.68 -15.69 19.47
C SER A 120 10.36 -16.29 18.97
N LEU A 121 9.80 -15.73 17.89
CA LEU A 121 8.63 -16.25 17.17
C LEU A 121 8.98 -17.41 16.22
N GLY A 122 10.25 -17.80 16.12
CA GLY A 122 10.72 -18.92 15.29
C GLY A 122 10.98 -18.56 13.83
N TRP A 123 11.28 -17.29 13.52
CA TRP A 123 11.73 -16.86 12.20
C TRP A 123 13.23 -17.10 12.02
N ASN A 124 13.64 -17.40 10.79
CA ASN A 124 15.04 -17.41 10.38
C ASN A 124 15.46 -15.99 10.01
N VAL A 125 16.10 -15.29 10.95
CA VAL A 125 16.39 -13.85 10.85
C VAL A 125 17.69 -13.59 10.11
N SER A 126 17.60 -12.74 9.08
CA SER A 126 18.72 -12.00 8.50
C SER A 126 18.49 -10.51 8.74
N ALA A 127 19.55 -9.74 8.96
CA ALA A 127 19.41 -8.31 9.05
C ALA A 127 20.67 -7.55 8.65
N CYS A 128 20.50 -6.31 8.22
CA CYS A 128 21.61 -5.40 8.02
C CYS A 128 21.38 -4.02 8.61
N ASP A 129 22.49 -3.34 8.87
CA ASP A 129 22.53 -1.93 9.26
C ASP A 129 23.83 -1.31 8.73
N ILE A 130 23.78 -0.03 8.37
CA ILE A 130 24.99 0.71 7.98
C ILE A 130 25.85 1.03 9.21
N ASN A 131 25.25 1.08 10.40
CA ASN A 131 25.93 1.34 11.65
C ASN A 131 26.50 0.02 12.23
N PRO A 132 27.83 -0.14 12.32
CA PRO A 132 28.45 -1.35 12.87
C PRO A 132 28.09 -1.59 14.35
N PHE A 133 27.76 -0.53 15.12
CA PHE A 133 27.30 -0.68 16.50
C PHE A 133 25.88 -1.27 16.57
N SER A 134 25.00 -0.97 15.61
CA SER A 134 23.69 -1.62 15.49
C SER A 134 23.83 -3.10 15.16
N VAL A 135 24.76 -3.44 14.26
CA VAL A 135 25.09 -4.85 13.93
C VAL A 135 25.59 -5.59 15.16
N ALA A 136 26.52 -5.00 15.92
CA ALA A 136 27.05 -5.59 17.15
C ALA A 136 25.98 -5.71 18.24
N ALA A 137 25.17 -4.67 18.45
CA ALA A 137 24.07 -4.67 19.43
C ALA A 137 23.05 -5.77 19.12
N THR A 138 22.64 -5.88 17.85
CA THR A 138 21.69 -6.89 17.41
C THR A 138 22.22 -8.30 17.64
N LYS A 139 23.49 -8.58 17.30
CA LYS A 139 24.13 -9.88 17.59
C LYS A 139 24.16 -10.18 19.08
N GLY A 140 24.65 -9.24 19.90
CA GLY A 140 24.75 -9.43 21.35
C GLY A 140 23.39 -9.63 22.02
N ASN A 141 22.37 -8.89 21.58
CA ASN A 141 21.01 -9.03 22.09
C ASN A 141 20.41 -10.40 21.70
N LEU A 142 20.58 -10.88 20.47
CA LEU A 142 20.17 -12.23 20.08
C LEU A 142 20.87 -13.31 20.93
N GLU A 143 22.19 -13.21 21.07
CA GLU A 143 23.00 -14.17 21.84
C GLU A 143 22.59 -14.22 23.31
N SER A 144 22.24 -13.08 23.92
CA SER A 144 21.79 -13.02 25.32
C SER A 144 20.51 -13.82 25.61
N TYR A 145 19.73 -14.15 24.58
CA TYR A 145 18.54 -15.02 24.65
C TYR A 145 18.77 -16.41 24.04
N ASN A 146 20.02 -16.79 23.76
CA ASN A 146 20.38 -18.03 23.04
C ASN A 146 19.73 -18.14 21.65
N LEU A 147 19.49 -17.00 21.00
CA LEU A 147 18.97 -16.90 19.65
C LEU A 147 20.10 -16.54 18.68
N GLN A 148 19.89 -16.80 17.40
CA GLN A 148 20.88 -16.55 16.35
C GLN A 148 20.22 -15.88 15.14
N GLY A 149 21.03 -15.10 14.41
CA GLY A 149 20.63 -14.45 13.18
C GLY A 149 21.83 -14.11 12.31
N LYS A 150 21.62 -13.94 11.01
CA LYS A 150 22.66 -13.52 10.07
C LYS A 150 22.66 -12.00 10.00
N ILE A 151 23.52 -11.35 10.78
CA ILE A 151 23.58 -9.88 10.87
C ILE A 151 24.85 -9.35 10.21
N LYS A 152 24.70 -8.44 9.24
CA LYS A 152 25.79 -7.89 8.43
C LYS A 152 25.75 -6.36 8.38
N GLU A 153 26.91 -5.74 8.18
CA GLU A 153 26.97 -4.34 7.80
C GLU A 153 26.46 -4.16 6.36
N GLY A 154 25.74 -3.06 6.12
CA GLY A 154 25.22 -2.70 4.80
C GLY A 154 23.76 -2.26 4.84
N GLY A 155 23.24 -1.82 3.70
CA GLY A 155 21.89 -1.31 3.57
C GLY A 155 21.45 -1.16 2.13
N VAL A 156 20.36 -0.43 1.92
CA VAL A 156 19.87 -0.09 0.58
C VAL A 156 20.72 1.06 0.05
N SER A 157 21.69 0.74 -0.82
CA SER A 157 22.57 1.73 -1.47
C SER A 157 22.85 1.30 -2.92
N PRO A 158 23.52 2.14 -3.74
CA PRO A 158 23.97 1.74 -5.08
C PRO A 158 24.98 0.59 -5.08
N GLU A 159 25.62 0.30 -3.95
CA GLU A 159 26.54 -0.83 -3.80
C GLU A 159 25.77 -2.17 -3.71
N LYS A 160 26.52 -3.27 -3.76
CA LYS A 160 25.93 -4.61 -3.69
C LYS A 160 25.21 -4.82 -2.34
N PHE A 161 23.93 -5.18 -2.39
CA PHE A 161 23.13 -5.50 -1.21
C PHE A 161 23.73 -6.69 -0.42
N PRO A 162 23.78 -6.67 0.93
CA PRO A 162 24.54 -7.64 1.72
C PRO A 162 23.94 -9.05 1.77
N PHE A 163 22.73 -9.25 1.25
CA PHE A 163 22.04 -10.53 1.22
C PHE A 163 21.61 -10.93 -0.19
N GLU A 164 21.56 -12.23 -0.40
CA GLU A 164 21.02 -12.86 -1.60
C GLU A 164 19.96 -13.88 -1.15
N GLY A 165 19.03 -14.20 -2.06
CA GLY A 165 17.99 -15.19 -1.86
C GLY A 165 16.63 -14.60 -1.47
N ASN A 166 15.68 -15.48 -1.19
CA ASN A 166 14.26 -15.14 -1.13
C ASN A 166 13.76 -15.13 0.32
N PHE A 167 13.16 -14.03 0.73
CA PHE A 167 12.62 -13.77 2.07
C PHE A 167 11.10 -13.75 2.06
N ASP A 168 10.50 -14.41 3.05
CA ASP A 168 9.04 -14.47 3.22
C ASP A 168 8.47 -13.18 3.81
N LEU A 169 9.30 -12.47 4.60
CA LEU A 169 8.95 -11.18 5.18
C LEU A 169 10.18 -10.25 5.13
N ILE A 170 10.03 -9.10 4.52
CA ILE A 170 11.03 -8.02 4.54
C ILE A 170 10.44 -6.87 5.35
N ILE A 171 11.15 -6.37 6.36
CA ILE A 171 10.70 -5.24 7.17
C ILE A 171 11.73 -4.12 7.15
N TRP A 172 11.26 -2.88 7.12
CA TRP A 172 12.09 -1.71 7.35
C TRP A 172 11.29 -0.64 8.08
N ASN A 173 11.80 -0.20 9.23
CA ASN A 173 11.43 1.09 9.80
C ASN A 173 12.27 2.19 9.11
N LEU A 174 11.69 2.91 8.14
CA LEU A 174 12.45 3.90 7.37
C LEU A 174 12.91 5.05 8.27
N PRO A 175 14.07 5.66 8.00
CA PRO A 175 14.33 7.02 8.47
C PRO A 175 13.30 7.96 7.81
N TYR A 176 12.46 8.65 8.59
CA TYR A 176 11.30 9.38 8.08
C TYR A 176 11.24 10.87 8.46
N ILE A 177 12.26 11.41 9.13
CA ILE A 177 12.38 12.83 9.51
C ILE A 177 13.05 13.61 8.36
N PRO A 178 12.38 14.60 7.74
CA PRO A 178 12.98 15.42 6.71
C PRO A 178 14.15 16.25 7.24
N VAL A 179 15.18 16.36 6.41
CA VAL A 179 16.38 17.20 6.60
C VAL A 179 16.03 18.63 7.08
N SER A 180 14.95 19.20 6.57
CA SER A 180 14.51 20.57 6.85
C SER A 180 13.91 20.78 8.25
N GLU A 181 13.57 19.71 8.98
CA GLU A 181 12.92 19.77 10.29
C GLU A 181 13.92 19.65 11.46
N ILE A 182 15.21 19.51 11.15
CA ILE A 182 16.27 19.22 12.13
C ILE A 182 16.96 20.51 12.55
N LYS A 183 16.86 20.82 13.85
CA LYS A 183 17.45 22.04 14.44
C LYS A 183 18.73 21.79 15.21
N ASP A 184 18.89 20.59 15.77
CA ASP A 184 20.06 20.13 16.52
C ASP A 184 20.43 18.74 16.00
N VAL A 185 21.67 18.56 15.52
CA VAL A 185 22.16 17.27 15.03
C VAL A 185 22.87 16.51 16.14
N LEU A 186 22.54 15.23 16.29
CA LEU A 186 23.21 14.38 17.26
C LEU A 186 24.53 13.80 16.70
N GLY A 187 24.64 13.63 15.38
CA GLY A 187 25.85 13.19 14.69
C GLY A 187 25.51 12.38 13.43
N PRO A 188 26.44 12.21 12.48
CA PRO A 188 26.21 11.53 11.21
C PRO A 188 25.48 10.17 11.29
N MET A 189 25.84 9.26 12.20
CA MET A 189 25.23 7.90 12.22
C MET A 189 23.84 7.89 12.86
N GLU A 190 23.60 8.72 13.87
CA GLU A 190 22.30 8.80 14.54
C GLU A 190 21.25 9.46 13.63
N GLU A 191 21.67 10.45 12.85
CA GLU A 191 20.82 11.11 11.87
C GLU A 191 20.57 10.24 10.62
N ALA A 192 21.52 9.40 10.17
CA ALA A 192 21.26 8.47 9.08
C ALA A 192 20.17 7.42 9.39
N ALA A 193 19.90 7.17 10.67
CA ALA A 193 18.78 6.35 11.13
C ALA A 193 17.43 7.09 11.15
N LEU A 194 17.43 8.41 10.98
CA LEU A 194 16.24 9.28 11.08
C LEU A 194 15.95 10.06 9.80
N ILE A 195 16.94 10.35 8.97
CA ILE A 195 16.82 11.22 7.80
C ILE A 195 16.80 10.41 6.50
N ASP A 196 15.78 10.65 5.67
CA ASP A 196 15.83 10.29 4.26
C ASP A 196 16.57 11.39 3.48
N THR A 197 17.87 11.19 3.24
CA THR A 197 18.69 12.09 2.42
C THR A 197 18.66 11.71 0.95
N ASP A 198 17.83 10.76 0.55
CA ASP A 198 17.86 10.20 -0.78
C ASP A 198 16.98 10.97 -1.77
N GLU A 199 17.54 11.35 -2.92
CA GLU A 199 16.80 12.09 -3.95
C GLU A 199 15.61 11.30 -4.53
N GLU A 200 15.68 9.97 -4.57
CA GLU A 200 14.57 9.09 -5.01
C GLU A 200 13.66 8.67 -3.85
N GLY A 201 14.10 8.85 -2.61
CA GLY A 201 13.49 8.33 -1.39
C GLY A 201 13.88 6.87 -1.09
N LEU A 202 14.29 6.61 0.15
CA LEU A 202 14.80 5.29 0.58
C LEU A 202 13.77 4.16 0.43
N GLY A 203 12.48 4.47 0.60
CA GLY A 203 11.40 3.52 0.34
C GLY A 203 11.35 3.04 -1.13
N ASN A 204 11.61 3.94 -2.08
CA ASN A 204 11.64 3.60 -3.50
C ASN A 204 12.90 2.81 -3.84
N ARG A 205 14.05 3.18 -3.26
CA ARG A 205 15.27 2.39 -3.39
C ARG A 205 15.11 0.98 -2.84
N LEU A 206 14.41 0.80 -1.72
CA LEU A 206 14.14 -0.53 -1.17
C LEU A 206 13.40 -1.38 -2.20
N ILE A 207 12.32 -0.85 -2.76
CA ILE A 207 11.50 -1.55 -3.75
C ILE A 207 12.37 -1.93 -4.95
N SER A 208 13.14 -1.00 -5.51
CA SER A 208 14.08 -1.28 -6.61
C SER A 208 15.09 -2.37 -6.23
N CYS A 209 15.66 -2.30 -5.03
CA CYS A 209 16.63 -3.29 -4.52
C CYS A 209 16.01 -4.69 -4.41
N ILE A 210 14.81 -4.80 -3.86
CA ILE A 210 14.07 -6.06 -3.74
C ILE A 210 13.82 -6.68 -5.11
N VAL A 211 13.46 -5.86 -6.11
CA VAL A 211 13.19 -6.32 -7.47
C VAL A 211 14.46 -6.77 -8.17
N SER A 212 15.49 -5.91 -8.20
CA SER A 212 16.74 -6.18 -8.91
C SER A 212 17.49 -7.40 -8.35
N ASN A 213 17.41 -7.62 -7.04
CA ASN A 213 18.07 -8.75 -6.37
C ASN A 213 17.14 -9.94 -6.13
N GLN A 214 15.88 -9.88 -6.58
CA GLN A 214 14.86 -10.92 -6.40
C GLN A 214 14.70 -11.37 -4.94
N LEU A 215 14.71 -10.41 -4.00
CA LEU A 215 14.79 -10.72 -2.57
C LEU A 215 13.48 -11.25 -1.98
N LEU A 216 12.34 -11.02 -2.63
CA LEU A 216 11.03 -11.42 -2.09
C LEU A 216 10.67 -12.83 -2.58
N ALA A 217 10.39 -13.72 -1.62
CA ALA A 217 9.87 -15.06 -1.91
C ALA A 217 8.45 -15.02 -2.50
N PRO A 218 8.02 -16.11 -3.18
CA PRO A 218 6.62 -16.27 -3.52
C PRO A 218 5.74 -16.19 -2.28
N ASN A 219 4.65 -15.44 -2.37
CA ASN A 219 3.75 -15.06 -1.29
C ASN A 219 4.42 -14.25 -0.17
N GLY A 220 5.60 -13.68 -0.42
CA GLY A 220 6.28 -12.81 0.53
C GLY A 220 5.55 -11.49 0.77
N ARG A 221 5.84 -10.86 1.90
CA ARG A 221 5.34 -9.53 2.27
C ARG A 221 6.49 -8.57 2.54
N ILE A 222 6.26 -7.30 2.25
CA ILE A 222 7.16 -6.21 2.62
C ILE A 222 6.39 -5.28 3.55
N LEU A 223 6.92 -5.03 4.74
CA LEU A 223 6.39 -4.02 5.67
C LEU A 223 7.34 -2.84 5.73
N ILE A 224 6.82 -1.67 5.39
CA ILE A 224 7.56 -0.41 5.45
C ILE A 224 6.84 0.50 6.43
N LEU A 225 7.54 0.92 7.49
CA LEU A 225 7.08 2.03 8.31
C LEU A 225 7.61 3.33 7.73
N SER A 226 6.74 4.32 7.55
CA SER A 226 7.10 5.65 7.03
C SER A 226 6.09 6.69 7.52
N ARG A 227 6.26 7.96 7.12
CA ARG A 227 5.22 8.98 7.26
C ARG A 227 3.95 8.56 6.51
N GLU A 228 2.79 8.92 7.04
CA GLU A 228 1.49 8.53 6.46
C GLU A 228 1.29 9.02 5.01
N ASN A 229 1.86 10.18 4.66
CA ASN A 229 1.67 10.83 3.36
C ASN A 229 2.79 10.52 2.35
N VAL A 230 3.58 9.46 2.57
CA VAL A 230 4.63 9.05 1.64
C VAL A 230 4.04 8.50 0.33
N THR A 231 4.70 8.78 -0.79
CA THR A 231 4.36 8.20 -2.10
C THR A 231 5.46 7.23 -2.52
N PHE A 232 5.08 5.98 -2.78
CA PHE A 232 6.00 4.99 -3.33
C PHE A 232 5.88 4.94 -4.86
N ASN A 233 6.99 5.14 -5.57
CA ASN A 233 7.13 4.87 -7.00
C ASN A 233 7.25 3.35 -7.24
N ASN A 234 6.20 2.64 -6.90
CA ASN A 234 6.12 1.20 -6.93
C ASN A 234 5.41 0.75 -8.21
N LYS A 235 6.11 0.03 -9.09
CA LYS A 235 5.54 -0.39 -10.37
C LYS A 235 4.93 -1.80 -10.36
N ILE A 236 5.15 -2.59 -9.32
CA ILE A 236 4.86 -4.03 -9.39
C ILE A 236 4.09 -4.60 -8.21
N PHE A 237 4.21 -4.02 -7.01
CA PHE A 237 3.58 -4.57 -5.81
C PHE A 237 2.22 -3.94 -5.57
N ALA A 238 1.23 -4.71 -5.17
CA ALA A 238 0.07 -4.12 -4.52
C ALA A 238 0.49 -3.53 -3.17
N ILE A 239 -0.24 -2.53 -2.69
CA ILE A 239 0.07 -1.80 -1.46
C ILE A 239 -1.20 -1.45 -0.70
N ARG A 240 -1.17 -1.65 0.63
CA ARG A 240 -2.24 -1.18 1.52
C ARG A 240 -1.63 -0.71 2.83
N LYS A 241 -2.13 0.42 3.33
CA LYS A 241 -1.83 0.90 4.69
C LYS A 241 -2.46 -0.07 5.69
N TRP A 242 -1.66 -0.59 6.61
CA TRP A 242 -2.10 -1.56 7.60
C TRP A 242 -2.45 -0.92 8.93
N ASP A 243 -1.55 -0.10 9.44
CA ASP A 243 -1.69 0.49 10.76
C ASP A 243 -1.10 1.89 10.75
N LYS A 244 -1.45 2.70 11.73
CA LYS A 244 -0.95 4.06 11.86
C LYS A 244 -0.83 4.49 13.31
N PHE A 245 0.02 5.49 13.52
CA PHE A 245 0.17 6.13 14.80
C PHE A 245 0.25 7.65 14.61
N ASP A 246 -0.57 8.36 15.39
CA ASP A 246 -0.65 9.82 15.38
C ASP A 246 0.07 10.33 16.63
N PHE A 247 1.16 11.08 16.44
CA PHE A 247 1.92 11.71 17.52
C PHE A 247 1.22 12.97 18.04
N GLU A 248 1.54 13.35 19.28
CA GLU A 248 0.93 14.54 19.92
C GLU A 248 1.28 15.87 19.23
N ASP A 249 2.41 15.92 18.52
CA ASP A 249 2.84 17.08 17.74
C ASP A 249 2.22 17.16 16.34
N GLY A 250 1.37 16.19 15.98
CA GLY A 250 0.67 16.12 14.71
C GLY A 250 1.40 15.32 13.63
N GLU A 251 2.61 14.80 13.91
CA GLU A 251 3.27 13.84 13.01
C GLU A 251 2.45 12.54 12.94
N LYS A 252 2.42 11.91 11.77
CA LYS A 252 1.71 10.65 11.55
C LYS A 252 2.60 9.67 10.82
N ILE A 253 2.74 8.49 11.39
CA ILE A 253 3.43 7.36 10.76
C ILE A 253 2.43 6.26 10.43
N ALA A 254 2.78 5.45 9.44
CA ALA A 254 1.97 4.33 9.00
C ALA A 254 2.86 3.15 8.60
N ILE A 255 2.32 1.94 8.79
CA ILE A 255 2.86 0.72 8.21
C ILE A 255 2.16 0.47 6.89
N PHE A 256 2.93 0.33 5.82
CA PHE A 256 2.47 -0.09 4.51
C PHE A 256 2.87 -1.54 4.29
N CYS A 257 1.90 -2.37 3.90
CA CYS A 257 2.17 -3.72 3.44
C CYS A 257 2.20 -3.72 1.92
N LEU A 258 3.27 -4.26 1.33
CA LEU A 258 3.39 -4.49 -0.10
C LEU A 258 3.49 -5.98 -0.40
N TRP A 259 2.90 -6.42 -1.52
CA TRP A 259 2.90 -7.83 -1.94
C TRP A 259 2.75 -7.98 -3.46
N ARG A 260 3.06 -9.16 -4.00
CA ARG A 260 2.83 -9.45 -5.43
C ARG A 260 1.33 -9.65 -5.67
N PRO A 261 0.71 -8.90 -6.60
CA PRO A 261 -0.73 -8.98 -6.85
C PRO A 261 -1.18 -10.38 -7.24
N PHE A 262 -2.22 -10.89 -6.59
CA PHE A 262 -2.92 -12.13 -6.97
C PHE A 262 -1.99 -13.32 -7.23
N GLU A 263 -0.94 -13.44 -6.42
CA GLU A 263 0.08 -14.43 -6.65
C GLU A 263 -0.50 -15.86 -6.63
N ASN A 264 0.01 -16.70 -7.54
CA ASN A 264 -0.46 -18.05 -7.88
C ASN A 264 -1.77 -18.12 -8.70
N ALA A 265 -2.44 -17.00 -8.97
CA ALA A 265 -3.57 -16.98 -9.89
C ALA A 265 -3.12 -17.07 -11.35
N ILE A 266 -4.02 -17.52 -12.22
CA ILE A 266 -3.77 -17.57 -13.66
C ILE A 266 -3.75 -16.15 -14.20
N SER A 267 -2.81 -15.83 -15.08
CA SER A 267 -2.78 -14.57 -15.83
C SER A 267 -2.42 -14.87 -17.28
N GLU A 268 -3.32 -14.52 -18.20
CA GLU A 268 -3.18 -14.85 -19.62
C GLU A 268 -3.52 -13.66 -20.52
N TYR A 269 -2.62 -13.35 -21.46
CA TYR A 269 -2.92 -12.47 -22.58
C TYR A 269 -3.33 -13.29 -23.81
N VAL A 270 -4.53 -13.04 -24.32
CA VAL A 270 -5.02 -13.63 -25.57
C VAL A 270 -5.09 -12.57 -26.66
N LYS A 271 -4.63 -12.90 -27.88
CA LYS A 271 -4.60 -11.92 -28.99
C LYS A 271 -6.00 -11.41 -29.38
N SER A 272 -7.01 -12.27 -29.30
CA SER A 272 -8.40 -11.92 -29.60
C SER A 272 -9.32 -12.96 -28.98
N THR A 273 -10.47 -12.53 -28.45
CA THR A 273 -11.51 -13.43 -27.93
C THR A 273 -12.91 -12.82 -28.11
N GLY A 274 -13.97 -13.60 -27.81
CA GLY A 274 -15.34 -13.10 -27.80
C GLY A 274 -15.53 -12.09 -26.66
N SER A 275 -15.29 -12.53 -25.42
CA SER A 275 -15.35 -11.70 -24.22
C SER A 275 -14.43 -12.25 -23.13
N THR A 276 -13.61 -11.39 -22.53
CA THR A 276 -12.71 -11.78 -21.44
C THR A 276 -13.49 -12.22 -20.19
N ASN A 277 -14.64 -11.59 -19.90
CA ASN A 277 -15.54 -12.03 -18.83
C ASN A 277 -16.05 -13.47 -19.08
N ASP A 278 -16.47 -13.80 -20.30
CA ASP A 278 -17.00 -15.14 -20.63
C ASP A 278 -15.92 -16.22 -20.54
N ASP A 279 -14.68 -15.87 -20.89
CA ASP A 279 -13.56 -16.80 -20.77
C ASP A 279 -13.25 -17.09 -19.32
N LEU A 280 -13.18 -16.06 -18.46
CA LEU A 280 -12.93 -16.25 -17.03
C LEU A 280 -14.04 -17.01 -16.30
N MET A 281 -15.28 -17.04 -16.81
CA MET A 281 -16.34 -17.87 -16.23
C MET A 281 -15.96 -19.37 -16.16
N LYS A 282 -15.04 -19.82 -17.02
CA LYS A 282 -14.55 -21.21 -17.10
C LYS A 282 -13.42 -21.52 -16.09
N TYR A 283 -12.80 -20.50 -15.53
CA TYR A 283 -11.69 -20.61 -14.57
C TYR A 283 -12.17 -20.38 -13.14
N SER A 284 -11.36 -20.71 -12.16
CA SER A 284 -11.62 -20.49 -10.73
C SER A 284 -10.35 -19.99 -10.05
N GLY A 285 -10.49 -19.40 -8.88
CA GLY A 285 -9.39 -18.79 -8.14
C GLY A 285 -9.45 -17.28 -8.27
N ILE A 286 -9.75 -16.63 -7.14
CA ILE A 286 -9.68 -15.17 -6.97
C ILE A 286 -8.31 -14.67 -7.46
N GLY A 287 -8.34 -13.60 -8.25
CA GLY A 287 -7.20 -13.01 -8.91
C GLY A 287 -6.91 -13.53 -10.30
N SER A 288 -7.58 -14.61 -10.75
CA SER A 288 -7.38 -15.11 -12.11
C SER A 288 -7.78 -14.06 -13.13
N HIS A 289 -6.92 -13.84 -14.11
CA HIS A 289 -6.94 -12.71 -15.01
C HIS A 289 -6.80 -13.15 -16.47
N ILE A 290 -7.60 -12.54 -17.35
CA ILE A 290 -7.42 -12.62 -18.80
C ILE A 290 -7.49 -11.21 -19.37
N SER A 291 -6.55 -10.87 -20.25
CA SER A 291 -6.60 -9.63 -21.02
C SER A 291 -6.41 -9.86 -22.51
N THR A 292 -6.92 -8.92 -23.30
CA THR A 292 -6.85 -8.94 -24.76
C THR A 292 -6.77 -7.54 -25.32
N SER A 293 -6.27 -7.43 -26.55
CA SER A 293 -6.31 -6.20 -27.35
C SER A 293 -7.54 -6.11 -28.27
N ARG A 294 -8.34 -7.20 -28.36
CA ARG A 294 -9.50 -7.25 -29.25
C ARG A 294 -10.60 -8.19 -28.76
N GLN A 295 -11.80 -7.66 -28.57
CA GLN A 295 -13.03 -8.43 -28.37
C GLN A 295 -13.95 -8.37 -29.59
N HIS A 296 -14.53 -9.48 -30.01
CA HIS A 296 -15.52 -9.50 -31.11
C HIS A 296 -16.98 -9.66 -30.63
N SER A 297 -17.20 -9.95 -29.34
CA SER A 297 -18.52 -10.08 -28.72
C SER A 297 -18.54 -9.42 -27.34
N GLY A 298 -17.82 -8.30 -27.18
CA GLY A 298 -17.74 -7.57 -25.91
C GLY A 298 -19.07 -6.96 -25.51
N ARG A 299 -19.33 -6.90 -24.20
CA ARG A 299 -20.57 -6.39 -23.63
C ARG A 299 -20.30 -5.37 -22.54
N GLY A 300 -21.23 -4.42 -22.40
CA GLY A 300 -21.39 -3.57 -21.25
C GLY A 300 -22.67 -3.91 -20.49
N ARG A 301 -23.04 -3.07 -19.52
CA ARG A 301 -24.28 -3.22 -18.74
C ARG A 301 -25.51 -3.30 -19.66
N ARG A 302 -26.51 -4.08 -19.23
CA ARG A 302 -27.78 -4.32 -19.96
C ARG A 302 -27.57 -4.85 -21.39
N ASN A 303 -26.55 -5.69 -21.61
CA ASN A 303 -26.20 -6.27 -22.92
C ASN A 303 -25.91 -5.24 -24.03
N ARG A 304 -25.53 -4.00 -23.67
CA ARG A 304 -25.03 -3.04 -24.66
C ARG A 304 -23.73 -3.55 -25.27
N GLU A 305 -23.56 -3.37 -26.57
CA GLU A 305 -22.34 -3.78 -27.24
C GLU A 305 -21.16 -2.93 -26.77
N TRP A 306 -20.05 -3.59 -26.41
CA TRP A 306 -18.77 -2.94 -26.18
C TRP A 306 -17.93 -3.03 -27.44
N PHE A 307 -17.82 -1.91 -28.16
CA PHE A 307 -17.02 -1.83 -29.38
C PHE A 307 -15.53 -1.83 -29.05
N SER A 308 -14.90 -2.99 -29.19
CA SER A 308 -13.44 -3.11 -29.15
C SER A 308 -12.86 -2.77 -30.52
N ILE A 309 -12.36 -1.56 -30.59
CA ILE A 309 -11.51 -1.02 -31.66
C ILE A 309 -10.11 -1.64 -31.60
N GLU A 310 -9.41 -1.62 -32.74
CA GLU A 310 -8.00 -1.97 -32.80
C GLU A 310 -7.20 -1.03 -31.88
N SER A 311 -6.40 -1.60 -30.96
CA SER A 311 -5.74 -0.87 -29.86
C SER A 311 -6.66 -0.45 -28.69
N SER A 312 -7.60 -1.32 -28.29
CA SER A 312 -8.25 -1.21 -26.97
C SER A 312 -7.58 -2.14 -25.96
N TYR A 313 -7.70 -1.82 -24.67
CA TYR A 313 -7.43 -2.75 -23.58
C TYR A 313 -8.75 -3.32 -23.10
N ALA A 314 -8.84 -4.65 -23.01
CA ALA A 314 -9.92 -5.32 -22.30
C ALA A 314 -9.32 -6.37 -21.37
N GLY A 315 -9.50 -6.20 -20.07
CA GLY A 315 -8.99 -7.09 -19.03
C GLY A 315 -10.10 -7.48 -18.07
N SER A 316 -10.08 -8.71 -17.58
CA SER A 316 -11.08 -9.21 -16.64
C SER A 316 -10.42 -9.94 -15.47
N TRP A 317 -11.01 -9.89 -14.29
CA TRP A 317 -10.50 -10.54 -13.07
C TRP A 317 -11.61 -11.23 -12.29
N ILE A 318 -11.36 -12.44 -11.81
CA ILE A 318 -12.18 -13.05 -10.76
C ILE A 318 -11.85 -12.35 -9.45
N VAL A 319 -12.82 -11.65 -8.83
CA VAL A 319 -12.58 -10.86 -7.61
C VAL A 319 -13.28 -11.43 -6.37
N SER A 320 -14.23 -12.34 -6.56
CA SER A 320 -14.95 -12.99 -5.47
C SER A 320 -15.44 -14.35 -5.92
N GLU A 321 -15.34 -15.33 -5.02
CA GLU A 321 -15.96 -16.66 -5.13
C GLU A 321 -16.57 -16.98 -3.77
N GLY A 322 -17.90 -16.88 -3.66
CA GLY A 322 -18.59 -17.09 -2.38
C GLY A 322 -20.00 -16.52 -2.36
N GLU A 323 -20.56 -16.41 -1.15
CA GLU A 323 -21.95 -15.99 -0.93
C GLU A 323 -22.10 -14.50 -0.58
N ASP A 324 -21.05 -13.86 -0.05
CA ASP A 324 -21.10 -12.47 0.42
C ASP A 324 -20.26 -11.56 -0.46
N PHE A 325 -20.92 -10.78 -1.31
CA PHE A 325 -20.26 -9.77 -2.13
C PHE A 325 -21.19 -8.58 -2.35
N ASN A 326 -20.59 -7.42 -2.59
CA ASN A 326 -21.28 -6.18 -2.84
C ASN A 326 -20.96 -5.70 -4.27
N PRO A 327 -21.84 -5.99 -5.26
CA PRO A 327 -21.57 -5.68 -6.66
C PRO A 327 -21.35 -4.18 -6.91
N GLY A 328 -22.06 -3.31 -6.18
CA GLY A 328 -21.89 -1.87 -6.27
C GLY A 328 -20.47 -1.47 -5.85
N MET A 329 -20.02 -1.93 -4.69
CA MET A 329 -18.65 -1.67 -4.23
C MET A 329 -17.57 -2.25 -5.15
N LEU A 330 -17.76 -3.47 -5.68
CA LEU A 330 -16.83 -4.05 -6.64
C LEU A 330 -16.72 -3.19 -7.91
N GLN A 331 -17.83 -2.67 -8.41
CA GLN A 331 -17.84 -1.81 -9.58
C GLN A 331 -17.14 -0.47 -9.34
N LEU A 332 -17.36 0.12 -8.17
CA LEU A 332 -16.66 1.34 -7.74
C LEU A 332 -15.16 1.10 -7.56
N SER A 333 -14.77 -0.03 -6.97
CA SER A 333 -13.36 -0.43 -6.85
C SER A 333 -12.69 -0.62 -8.22
N GLY A 334 -13.39 -1.20 -9.19
CA GLY A 334 -12.90 -1.30 -10.57
C GLY A 334 -12.67 0.08 -11.19
N GLY A 335 -13.59 1.03 -11.00
CA GLY A 335 -13.42 2.42 -11.44
C GLY A 335 -12.25 3.12 -10.75
N LEU A 336 -12.11 2.95 -9.43
CA LEU A 336 -11.00 3.51 -8.67
C LEU A 336 -9.66 2.92 -9.09
N ALA A 337 -9.60 1.62 -9.42
CA ALA A 337 -8.39 0.99 -9.94
C ALA A 337 -7.92 1.64 -11.24
N VAL A 338 -8.85 1.95 -12.16
CA VAL A 338 -8.54 2.67 -13.41
C VAL A 338 -7.99 4.07 -13.09
N LEU A 339 -8.67 4.81 -12.21
CA LEU A 339 -8.28 6.18 -11.85
C LEU A 339 -6.88 6.22 -11.21
N ASN A 340 -6.59 5.31 -10.28
CA ASN A 340 -5.27 5.21 -9.66
C ASN A 340 -4.18 4.75 -10.65
N SER A 341 -4.51 3.85 -11.58
CA SER A 341 -3.53 3.31 -12.54
C SER A 341 -3.06 4.37 -13.56
N ILE A 342 -3.95 5.27 -13.95
CA ILE A 342 -3.66 6.36 -14.89
C ILE A 342 -3.15 7.60 -14.15
N ASN A 343 -3.75 7.92 -13.00
CA ASN A 343 -3.39 9.01 -12.11
C ASN A 343 -3.33 10.39 -12.80
N ASP A 344 -4.41 10.77 -13.49
CA ASP A 344 -4.57 12.10 -14.14
C ASP A 344 -5.80 12.83 -13.58
N GLN A 345 -5.63 14.10 -13.22
CA GLN A 345 -6.66 14.94 -12.60
C GLN A 345 -7.83 15.29 -13.54
N ARG A 346 -7.66 15.12 -14.86
CA ARG A 346 -8.74 15.31 -15.84
C ARG A 346 -9.76 14.17 -15.83
N LEU A 347 -9.39 13.01 -15.29
CA LEU A 347 -10.27 11.87 -15.22
C LEU A 347 -11.36 12.05 -14.16
N LYS A 348 -12.56 11.61 -14.53
CA LYS A 348 -13.78 11.77 -13.74
C LYS A 348 -14.50 10.43 -13.64
N LEU A 349 -15.09 10.14 -12.48
CA LEU A 349 -15.93 8.96 -12.28
C LEU A 349 -17.40 9.32 -12.48
N LYS A 350 -17.98 8.88 -13.60
CA LYS A 350 -19.42 8.93 -13.83
C LYS A 350 -20.04 7.66 -13.25
N TRP A 351 -20.68 7.81 -12.09
CA TRP A 351 -21.33 6.69 -11.40
C TRP A 351 -22.39 6.03 -12.31
N PRO A 352 -22.50 4.69 -12.30
CA PRO A 352 -21.79 3.77 -11.41
C PRO A 352 -20.52 3.14 -11.97
N ASN A 353 -20.16 3.35 -13.24
CA ASN A 353 -19.23 2.43 -13.92
C ASN A 353 -18.45 3.01 -15.11
N ASP A 354 -18.50 4.32 -15.34
CA ASP A 354 -17.85 4.92 -16.50
C ASP A 354 -16.77 5.92 -16.05
N ILE A 355 -15.59 5.85 -16.66
CA ILE A 355 -14.56 6.88 -16.51
C ILE A 355 -14.63 7.81 -17.72
N ILE A 356 -14.66 9.11 -17.43
CA ILE A 356 -14.83 10.18 -18.39
C ILE A 356 -13.55 11.00 -18.48
N LEU A 357 -13.15 11.33 -19.70
CA LEU A 357 -12.10 12.29 -20.02
C LEU A 357 -12.71 13.42 -20.84
N ASP A 358 -12.62 14.67 -20.35
CA ASP A 358 -13.08 15.87 -21.05
C ASP A 358 -14.51 15.76 -21.63
N GLY A 359 -15.41 15.12 -20.86
CA GLY A 359 -16.83 14.92 -21.21
C GLY A 359 -17.11 13.74 -22.14
N LYS A 360 -16.08 12.99 -22.54
CA LYS A 360 -16.17 11.81 -23.40
C LYS A 360 -15.87 10.54 -22.61
N LYS A 361 -16.47 9.40 -23.00
CA LYS A 361 -16.24 8.13 -22.31
C LYS A 361 -14.88 7.55 -22.69
N LEU A 362 -14.04 7.26 -21.70
CA LEU A 362 -12.73 6.63 -21.87
C LEU A 362 -12.76 5.15 -21.51
N CYS A 363 -13.42 4.80 -20.41
CA CYS A 363 -13.44 3.44 -19.86
C CYS A 363 -14.85 3.04 -19.43
N GLY A 364 -15.16 1.76 -19.60
CA GLY A 364 -16.31 1.10 -19.01
C GLY A 364 -15.89 -0.04 -18.09
N ILE A 365 -16.52 -0.10 -16.92
CA ILE A 365 -16.39 -1.20 -15.97
C ILE A 365 -17.68 -2.03 -16.00
N LEU A 366 -17.55 -3.35 -15.98
CA LEU A 366 -18.65 -4.29 -15.95
C LEU A 366 -18.40 -5.37 -14.88
N VAL A 367 -19.30 -5.44 -13.90
CA VAL A 367 -19.31 -6.55 -12.92
C VAL A 367 -20.37 -7.56 -13.32
N GLU A 368 -19.97 -8.81 -13.52
CA GLU A 368 -20.86 -9.94 -13.80
C GLU A 368 -20.71 -11.03 -12.74
N GLY A 369 -21.83 -11.55 -12.26
CA GLY A 369 -21.88 -12.65 -11.30
C GLY A 369 -22.52 -13.88 -11.91
N LYS A 370 -21.97 -15.06 -11.64
CA LYS A 370 -22.57 -16.35 -11.99
C LYS A 370 -22.59 -17.27 -10.78
N THR A 371 -23.79 -17.70 -10.40
CA THR A 371 -23.98 -18.65 -9.30
C THR A 371 -23.90 -20.09 -9.82
N LEU A 372 -23.04 -20.90 -9.20
CA LEU A 372 -22.94 -22.34 -9.43
C LEU A 372 -22.87 -23.03 -8.06
N ASN A 373 -23.73 -24.01 -7.81
CA ASN A 373 -23.72 -24.80 -6.55
C ASN A 373 -23.75 -23.95 -5.27
N ASN A 374 -24.56 -22.89 -5.24
CA ASN A 374 -24.67 -21.89 -4.16
C ASN A 374 -23.48 -20.95 -3.96
N GLU A 375 -22.39 -21.09 -4.71
CA GLU A 375 -21.31 -20.11 -4.72
C GLU A 375 -21.47 -19.16 -5.91
N THR A 376 -21.33 -17.86 -5.67
CA THR A 376 -21.32 -16.87 -6.75
C THR A 376 -19.88 -16.47 -7.07
N LYS A 377 -19.49 -16.72 -8.31
CA LYS A 377 -18.27 -16.18 -8.90
C LYS A 377 -18.56 -14.80 -9.48
N VAL A 378 -17.75 -13.82 -9.12
CA VAL A 378 -17.89 -12.44 -9.57
C VAL A 378 -16.66 -12.03 -10.36
N ILE A 379 -16.89 -11.49 -11.54
CA ILE A 379 -15.87 -11.06 -12.49
C ILE A 379 -16.01 -9.57 -12.72
N ILE A 380 -14.91 -8.83 -12.61
CA ILE A 380 -14.82 -7.44 -13.05
C ILE A 380 -14.13 -7.41 -14.40
N GLY A 381 -14.82 -6.90 -15.42
CA GLY A 381 -14.26 -6.55 -16.71
C GLY A 381 -14.01 -5.04 -16.81
N ILE A 382 -12.85 -4.66 -17.32
CA ILE A 382 -12.41 -3.28 -17.55
C ILE A 382 -12.05 -3.13 -19.03
N GLY A 383 -12.78 -2.27 -19.73
CA GLY A 383 -12.50 -1.88 -21.11
C GLY A 383 -12.00 -0.44 -21.19
N ILE A 384 -10.84 -0.21 -21.80
CA ILE A 384 -10.24 1.13 -21.97
C ILE A 384 -9.83 1.32 -23.43
N ASN A 385 -10.15 2.47 -24.00
CA ASN A 385 -9.66 2.83 -25.34
C ASN A 385 -8.22 3.34 -25.23
N LEU A 386 -7.23 2.65 -25.81
CA LEU A 386 -5.85 3.11 -25.73
C LEU A 386 -5.54 4.15 -26.79
N LYS A 387 -6.05 3.97 -28.01
CA LYS A 387 -5.83 4.89 -29.13
C LYS A 387 -7.12 5.27 -29.83
N ASN A 388 -7.11 6.45 -30.43
CA ASN A 388 -8.18 6.90 -31.30
C ASN A 388 -8.28 5.99 -32.53
N GLY A 389 -9.50 5.58 -32.85
CA GLY A 389 -9.83 4.76 -34.02
C GLY A 389 -10.82 5.48 -34.95
N GLU A 390 -11.00 4.93 -36.15
CA GLU A 390 -11.99 5.46 -37.09
C GLU A 390 -13.41 5.37 -36.48
N ASN A 391 -14.16 6.48 -36.47
CA ASN A 391 -15.53 6.67 -35.92
C ASN A 391 -15.68 7.15 -34.45
N PHE A 392 -14.63 7.57 -33.74
CA PHE A 392 -14.76 8.08 -32.37
C PHE A 392 -15.68 9.31 -32.23
N ASP A 393 -15.64 10.22 -33.21
CA ASP A 393 -16.45 11.45 -33.20
C ASP A 393 -17.95 11.18 -33.17
N LYS A 394 -18.41 10.03 -33.69
CA LYS A 394 -19.83 9.64 -33.66
C LYS A 394 -20.33 9.27 -32.26
N PHE A 395 -19.44 8.81 -31.38
CA PHE A 395 -19.82 8.18 -30.11
C PHE A 395 -19.38 8.96 -28.86
N LYS A 396 -18.76 10.15 -29.00
CA LYS A 396 -18.19 10.93 -27.88
C LYS A 396 -17.27 10.07 -27.01
N ILE A 397 -16.34 9.37 -27.66
CA ILE A 397 -15.36 8.49 -27.02
C ILE A 397 -14.02 9.22 -26.93
N ALA A 398 -13.29 9.02 -25.83
CA ALA A 398 -11.90 9.45 -25.65
C ALA A 398 -10.97 8.24 -25.62
N SER A 399 -9.69 8.47 -25.86
CA SER A 399 -8.63 7.47 -25.74
C SER A 399 -7.50 7.91 -24.83
N LEU A 400 -6.77 6.93 -24.30
CA LEU A 400 -5.76 7.14 -23.28
C LEU A 400 -4.51 7.87 -23.80
N ASP A 401 -4.21 7.76 -25.10
CA ASP A 401 -3.16 8.51 -25.80
C ASP A 401 -3.36 10.03 -25.79
N GLU A 402 -4.55 10.54 -25.43
CA GLU A 402 -4.78 11.97 -25.14
C GLU A 402 -4.18 12.42 -23.79
N LEU A 403 -3.83 11.46 -22.92
CA LEU A 403 -3.19 11.68 -21.61
C LEU A 403 -1.72 11.25 -21.64
N THR A 404 -1.47 10.03 -22.10
CA THR A 404 -0.17 9.37 -21.98
C THR A 404 -0.05 8.20 -22.97
N GLU A 405 1.14 7.98 -23.50
CA GLU A 405 1.43 6.75 -24.24
C GLU A 405 1.77 5.63 -23.26
N ILE A 406 0.89 4.64 -23.17
CA ILE A 406 1.07 3.44 -22.34
C ILE A 406 0.81 2.19 -23.17
N THR A 407 1.62 1.15 -22.97
CA THR A 407 1.42 -0.12 -23.64
C THR A 407 0.30 -0.92 -22.96
N HIS A 408 -0.24 -1.92 -23.68
CA HIS A 408 -1.21 -2.85 -23.10
C HIS A 408 -0.64 -3.54 -21.85
N GLU A 409 0.58 -4.08 -21.94
CA GLU A 409 1.26 -4.77 -20.84
C GLU A 409 1.49 -3.84 -19.63
N GLU A 410 1.91 -2.60 -19.85
CA GLU A 410 2.13 -1.67 -18.74
C GLU A 410 0.83 -1.30 -18.04
N LEU A 411 -0.25 -1.08 -18.79
CA LEU A 411 -1.57 -0.81 -18.21
C LEU A 411 -2.10 -2.04 -17.47
N ASP A 412 -1.90 -3.24 -18.01
CA ASP A 412 -2.27 -4.52 -17.41
C ASP A 412 -1.64 -4.69 -16.02
N VAL A 413 -0.32 -4.50 -15.93
CA VAL A 413 0.43 -4.58 -14.66
C VAL A 413 -0.10 -3.56 -13.65
N ARG A 414 -0.37 -2.32 -14.08
CA ARG A 414 -0.89 -1.26 -13.20
C ARG A 414 -2.30 -1.61 -12.70
N LEU A 415 -3.20 -2.06 -13.57
CA LEU A 415 -4.56 -2.44 -13.19
C LEU A 415 -4.57 -3.64 -12.25
N ASN A 416 -3.77 -4.66 -12.54
CA ASN A 416 -3.64 -5.85 -11.70
C ASN A 416 -3.17 -5.49 -10.28
N ARG A 417 -2.19 -4.58 -10.20
CA ARG A 417 -1.68 -4.01 -8.94
C ARG A 417 -2.75 -3.24 -8.16
N GLU A 418 -3.46 -2.33 -8.81
CA GLU A 418 -4.48 -1.52 -8.16
C GLU A 418 -5.68 -2.36 -7.69
N LEU A 419 -6.16 -3.28 -8.53
CA LEU A 419 -7.25 -4.19 -8.15
C LEU A 419 -6.88 -5.05 -6.95
N SER A 420 -5.66 -5.60 -6.92
CA SER A 420 -5.17 -6.34 -5.76
C SER A 420 -5.10 -5.46 -4.51
N SER A 421 -4.58 -4.23 -4.65
CA SER A 421 -4.49 -3.28 -3.52
C SER A 421 -5.87 -2.97 -2.93
N LEU A 422 -6.91 -2.90 -3.76
CA LEU A 422 -8.28 -2.56 -3.37
C LEU A 422 -9.10 -3.78 -2.91
N LEU A 423 -8.89 -4.95 -3.50
CA LEU A 423 -9.81 -6.10 -3.41
C LEU A 423 -9.17 -7.42 -2.98
N GLU A 424 -7.85 -7.58 -3.00
CA GLU A 424 -7.24 -8.83 -2.55
C GLU A 424 -7.36 -8.96 -1.03
N GLU A 425 -7.89 -10.10 -0.60
CA GLU A 425 -8.09 -10.44 0.81
C GLU A 425 -7.35 -11.74 1.12
N LYS A 426 -6.46 -11.67 2.10
CA LYS A 426 -5.73 -12.81 2.68
C LYS A 426 -5.53 -12.53 4.16
N GLN A 427 -5.39 -13.59 4.96
CA GLN A 427 -5.19 -13.47 6.41
C GLN A 427 -3.96 -12.63 6.79
N ASP A 428 -2.93 -12.66 5.95
CA ASP A 428 -1.64 -11.99 6.17
C ASP A 428 -1.50 -10.67 5.38
N LEU A 429 -2.63 -10.12 4.90
CA LEU A 429 -2.73 -8.80 4.31
C LEU A 429 -3.52 -7.87 5.24
N PRO A 430 -3.32 -6.55 5.15
CA PRO A 430 -4.21 -5.62 5.81
C PRO A 430 -5.64 -5.81 5.30
N PRO A 431 -6.70 -5.63 6.11
CA PRO A 431 -8.08 -5.82 5.66
C PRO A 431 -8.49 -4.78 4.62
N ILE A 432 -9.46 -5.13 3.77
CA ILE A 432 -10.05 -4.18 2.81
C ILE A 432 -10.77 -3.07 3.57
N ASN A 433 -10.54 -1.81 3.20
CA ASN A 433 -11.21 -0.67 3.79
C ASN A 433 -12.22 -0.06 2.81
N LEU A 434 -13.47 -0.53 2.86
CA LEU A 434 -14.56 -0.07 1.99
C LEU A 434 -14.93 1.40 2.22
N GLU A 435 -14.70 1.94 3.42
CA GLU A 435 -14.94 3.35 3.73
C GLU A 435 -13.97 4.23 2.94
N ILE A 436 -12.65 3.96 3.03
CA ILE A 436 -11.63 4.69 2.28
C ILE A 436 -11.87 4.60 0.77
N ILE A 437 -12.25 3.42 0.26
CA ILE A 437 -12.59 3.24 -1.16
C ILE A 437 -13.74 4.18 -1.56
N ARG A 438 -14.81 4.22 -0.76
CA ARG A 438 -15.95 5.13 -1.02
C ARG A 438 -15.55 6.60 -0.93
N GLU A 439 -14.73 6.98 0.05
CA GLU A 439 -14.23 8.36 0.18
C GLU A 439 -13.45 8.79 -1.07
N HIS A 440 -12.54 7.94 -1.56
CA HIS A 440 -11.78 8.22 -2.78
C HIS A 440 -12.68 8.30 -4.01
N VAL A 441 -13.60 7.36 -4.17
CA VAL A 441 -14.60 7.38 -5.25
C VAL A 441 -15.45 8.65 -5.19
N MET A 442 -15.90 9.04 -4.00
CA MET A 442 -16.68 10.27 -3.79
C MET A 442 -15.90 11.53 -4.18
N SER A 443 -14.58 11.56 -3.93
CA SER A 443 -13.71 12.65 -4.37
C SER A 443 -13.73 12.80 -5.90
N PHE A 444 -13.59 11.70 -6.64
CA PHE A 444 -13.65 11.72 -8.11
C PHE A 444 -15.07 12.02 -8.66
N MET A 445 -16.12 11.51 -8.01
CA MET A 445 -17.51 11.83 -8.38
C MET A 445 -17.82 13.31 -8.17
N SER A 446 -17.33 13.92 -7.09
CA SER A 446 -17.52 15.35 -6.80
C SER A 446 -16.91 16.26 -7.88
N ASN A 447 -15.86 15.80 -8.55
CA ASN A 447 -15.24 16.49 -9.68
C ASN A 447 -16.03 16.34 -11.00
N SER A 448 -17.02 15.44 -11.04
CA SER A 448 -17.81 15.12 -12.23
C SER A 448 -18.99 16.07 -12.47
N GLY A 449 -19.31 16.94 -11.51
CA GLY A 449 -20.43 17.87 -11.57
C GLY A 449 -21.54 17.49 -10.60
N LYS A 450 -22.75 18.00 -10.83
CA LYS A 450 -23.91 17.73 -9.99
C LYS A 450 -24.81 16.68 -10.63
N PRO A 451 -25.28 15.67 -9.88
CA PRO A 451 -26.24 14.73 -10.40
C PRO A 451 -27.61 15.40 -10.55
N LYS A 452 -28.23 15.17 -11.69
CA LYS A 452 -29.62 15.49 -12.00
C LYS A 452 -30.38 14.19 -12.16
N TYR A 453 -31.44 14.05 -11.38
CA TYR A 453 -32.30 12.87 -11.38
C TYR A 453 -33.75 13.34 -11.29
N ASP A 454 -34.62 12.79 -12.14
CA ASP A 454 -36.05 13.13 -12.18
C ASP A 454 -36.27 14.66 -12.35
N GLY A 455 -35.50 15.26 -13.24
CA GLY A 455 -35.53 16.72 -13.52
C GLY A 455 -34.91 17.62 -12.43
N VAL A 456 -34.57 17.08 -11.27
CA VAL A 456 -34.04 17.83 -10.12
C VAL A 456 -32.52 17.75 -10.06
N ILE A 457 -31.87 18.90 -9.90
CA ILE A 457 -30.41 19.00 -9.70
C ILE A 457 -30.11 18.95 -8.20
N TYR A 458 -29.30 17.99 -7.77
CA TYR A 458 -28.92 17.82 -6.38
C TYR A 458 -27.57 18.52 -6.11
N LYS A 459 -27.57 19.48 -5.18
CA LYS A 459 -26.33 20.19 -4.77
C LYS A 459 -25.42 19.36 -3.86
N LYS A 460 -25.99 18.35 -3.20
CA LYS A 460 -25.29 17.42 -2.32
C LYS A 460 -25.73 16.02 -2.69
N PHE A 461 -24.79 15.10 -2.68
CA PHE A 461 -25.01 13.67 -2.93
C PHE A 461 -23.98 12.88 -2.15
N GLY A 462 -24.20 11.57 -2.01
CA GLY A 462 -23.29 10.66 -1.31
C GLY A 462 -23.39 9.24 -1.84
N LEU A 463 -22.63 8.33 -1.22
CA LEU A 463 -22.73 6.89 -1.44
C LEU A 463 -23.03 6.21 -0.10
N ASN A 464 -23.93 5.23 -0.10
CA ASN A 464 -24.17 4.38 1.07
C ASN A 464 -23.15 3.21 1.14
N GLU A 465 -23.31 2.31 2.12
CA GLU A 465 -22.46 1.11 2.28
C GLU A 465 -22.53 0.13 1.09
N ARG A 466 -23.58 0.23 0.27
CA ARG A 466 -23.78 -0.58 -0.94
C ARG A 466 -23.17 0.04 -2.20
N GLY A 467 -22.60 1.24 -2.10
CA GLY A 467 -22.15 2.00 -3.27
C GLY A 467 -23.30 2.55 -4.12
N GLU A 468 -24.52 2.61 -3.56
CA GLU A 468 -25.70 3.23 -4.19
C GLU A 468 -25.67 4.74 -3.98
N LEU A 469 -26.13 5.50 -4.99
CA LEU A 469 -26.10 6.96 -4.98
C LEU A 469 -27.23 7.51 -4.11
N LEU A 470 -26.89 8.39 -3.18
CA LEU A 470 -27.81 9.08 -2.27
C LEU A 470 -28.12 10.48 -2.78
N LEU A 471 -29.40 10.77 -3.05
CA LEU A 471 -29.90 12.06 -3.54
C LEU A 471 -31.04 12.57 -2.65
N GLY A 472 -30.71 13.34 -1.62
CA GLY A 472 -31.68 13.71 -0.58
C GLY A 472 -32.14 12.46 0.18
N ASP A 473 -33.45 12.19 0.17
CA ASP A 473 -34.03 10.98 0.77
C ASP A 473 -34.12 9.80 -0.22
N LYS A 474 -33.67 9.97 -1.47
CA LYS A 474 -33.70 8.92 -2.51
C LYS A 474 -32.42 8.10 -2.51
N ILE A 475 -32.56 6.78 -2.64
CA ILE A 475 -31.48 5.82 -2.89
C ILE A 475 -31.61 5.35 -4.34
N ILE A 476 -30.55 5.53 -5.12
CA ILE A 476 -30.50 5.19 -6.54
C ILE A 476 -29.51 4.04 -6.74
N ASP A 477 -29.98 2.94 -7.30
CA ASP A 477 -29.21 1.72 -7.57
C ASP A 477 -28.83 1.56 -9.06
N ASP A 478 -29.38 2.40 -9.94
CA ASP A 478 -28.99 2.47 -11.35
C ASP A 478 -28.76 3.91 -11.86
N GLY A 479 -27.66 4.10 -12.60
CA GLY A 479 -27.25 5.40 -13.12
C GLY A 479 -27.76 5.78 -14.50
N GLU A 480 -28.60 4.98 -15.15
CA GLU A 480 -29.13 5.35 -16.47
C GLU A 480 -29.98 6.62 -16.45
N ASP A 481 -30.74 6.83 -15.37
CA ASP A 481 -31.60 8.00 -15.19
C ASP A 481 -30.88 9.17 -14.52
N VAL A 482 -29.56 9.05 -14.28
CA VAL A 482 -28.73 10.08 -13.63
C VAL A 482 -27.90 10.81 -14.68
N GLU A 483 -28.25 12.07 -14.91
CA GLU A 483 -27.46 13.00 -15.70
C GLU A 483 -26.43 13.70 -14.80
N TRP A 484 -25.25 14.00 -15.32
CA TRP A 484 -24.22 14.77 -14.61
C TRP A 484 -24.04 16.11 -15.32
N ILE A 485 -24.27 17.21 -14.60
CA ILE A 485 -24.28 18.57 -15.14
C ILE A 485 -23.24 19.50 -14.52
#